data_AF-A0A815ZE49-F1
#
_entry.id   AF-A0A815ZE49-F1
#
_cell.length_a   1.000
_cell.length_b   1.000
_cell.length_c   1.000
_cell.angle_alpha   90.00
_cell.angle_beta   90.00
_cell.angle_gamma   90.00
#
_symmetry.space_group_name_H-M   'P 1'
#
loop_
_entity.id
_entity.type
_entity.pdbx_description
1 polymer ?
#
loop_
_entity_poly.entity_id
_entity_poly.type
_entity_poly.pdbx_seq_one_letter_code
_entity_poly.pdbx_strand_id
1 'polypeptide(L)'
;EERALHEPQLYQYTLHARCYQMWSYWVNILDAVWQSAVIFFMAYLSYQNESFNNVSSFGFSIIFSMIVTSLIHVVLQTSRIDWSLISSTAFSFLVFLGFTLVFDDVCVVCIPGESPYQVSYQALRQGRFWFTNLLTIVTAMLPRFTVKCIYNMMRNPLN
;
A
#
# COMPACT_ATOMS: atom_id res chain seq x y z
N GLU A 1 18.84 -10.20 18.80
CA GLU A 1 19.67 -9.07 19.26
C GLU A 1 21.18 -9.29 19.16
N GLU A 2 21.65 -10.50 18.83
CA GLU A 2 23.08 -10.87 18.90
C GLU A 2 24.02 -10.00 18.05
N ARG A 3 23.59 -9.55 16.86
CA ARG A 3 24.38 -8.64 16.01
C ARG A 3 24.62 -7.27 16.66
N ALA A 4 23.67 -6.75 17.45
CA ALA A 4 23.84 -5.46 18.10
C ALA A 4 24.83 -5.53 19.28
N LEU A 5 24.94 -6.70 19.91
CA LEU A 5 25.92 -6.95 20.98
C LEU A 5 27.35 -7.09 20.43
N HIS A 6 27.50 -7.71 19.25
CA HIS A 6 28.81 -7.87 18.61
C HIS A 6 29.33 -6.60 17.92
N GLU A 7 28.44 -5.66 17.55
CA GLU A 7 28.81 -4.47 16.80
C GLU A 7 28.26 -3.19 17.48
N PRO A 8 28.97 -2.66 18.51
CA PRO A 8 28.48 -1.53 19.31
C PRO A 8 28.29 -0.25 18.49
N GLN A 9 28.92 -0.16 17.33
CA GLN A 9 28.74 0.95 16.40
C GLN A 9 27.29 1.07 15.90
N LEU A 10 26.59 -0.05 15.62
CA LEU A 10 25.17 -0.04 15.22
C LEU A 10 24.26 0.52 16.32
N TYR A 11 24.62 0.28 17.58
CA TYR A 11 23.88 0.80 18.73
C TYR A 11 24.10 2.32 18.89
N GLN A 12 25.32 2.81 18.67
CA GLN A 12 25.65 4.25 18.71
C GLN A 12 24.91 5.06 17.62
N TYR A 13 24.64 4.49 16.44
CA TYR A 13 23.84 5.14 15.40
C TYR A 13 22.43 5.49 15.87
N THR A 14 21.82 4.63 16.68
CA THR A 14 20.47 4.84 17.22
C THR A 14 20.48 5.89 18.33
N LEU A 15 21.50 5.88 19.19
CA LEU A 15 21.69 6.86 20.28
C LEU A 15 21.91 8.29 19.77
N HIS A 16 22.66 8.46 18.67
CA HIS A 16 22.93 9.77 18.09
C HIS A 16 21.79 10.33 17.21
N ALA A 17 20.60 9.74 17.27
CA ALA A 17 19.41 10.13 16.49
C ALA A 17 19.65 10.21 14.96
N ARG A 18 20.76 9.63 14.45
CA ARG A 18 21.07 9.63 13.00
C ARG A 18 20.11 8.75 12.20
N CYS A 19 19.37 7.86 12.85
CA CYS A 19 18.32 7.06 12.22
C CYS A 19 17.09 7.90 11.79
N TYR A 20 16.83 9.04 12.44
CA TYR A 20 15.65 9.87 12.17
C TYR A 20 16.06 11.32 11.87
N GLN A 21 16.72 11.51 10.73
CA GLN A 21 17.07 12.84 10.22
C GLN A 21 15.84 13.51 9.59
N MET A 22 15.72 14.84 9.74
CA MET A 22 14.66 15.63 9.11
C MET A 22 14.53 15.40 7.60
N TRP A 23 15.62 15.09 6.92
CA TRP A 23 15.59 14.74 5.50
C TRP A 23 14.76 13.48 5.20
N SER A 24 14.94 12.41 5.98
CA SER A 24 14.20 11.15 5.81
C SER A 24 12.69 11.33 6.04
N TYR A 25 12.31 12.30 6.88
CA TYR A 25 10.91 12.67 7.08
C TYR A 25 10.29 13.27 5.81
N TRP A 26 10.96 14.25 5.18
CA TRP A 26 10.45 14.86 3.94
C TRP A 26 10.37 13.87 2.78
N VAL A 27 11.34 12.95 2.68
CA VAL A 27 11.30 11.87 1.68
C VAL A 27 10.07 10.97 1.88
N ASN A 28 9.74 10.62 3.13
CA ASN A 28 8.54 9.83 3.43
C ASN A 28 7.24 10.59 3.09
N ILE A 29 7.19 11.91 3.31
CA ILE A 29 6.02 12.72 2.93
C ILE A 29 5.85 12.74 1.40
N LEU A 30 6.93 13.00 0.67
CA LEU A 30 6.89 13.02 -0.80
C LEU A 30 6.45 11.68 -1.37
N ASP A 31 6.91 10.58 -0.78
CA ASP A 31 6.50 9.22 -1.15
C ASP A 31 5.00 8.97 -0.88
N ALA A 32 4.47 9.44 0.25
CA ALA A 32 3.04 9.33 0.55
C ALA A 32 2.18 10.16 -0.42
N VAL A 33 2.64 11.37 -0.78
CA VAL A 33 1.99 12.21 -1.80
C VAL A 33 2.03 11.53 -3.17
N TRP A 34 3.16 10.92 -3.54
CA TRP A 34 3.27 10.16 -4.78
C TRP A 34 2.31 8.96 -4.82
N GLN A 35 2.31 8.13 -3.78
CA GLN A 35 1.44 6.96 -3.72
C GLN A 35 -0.04 7.33 -3.82
N SER A 36 -0.48 8.35 -3.07
CA SER A 36 -1.87 8.80 -3.12
C SER A 36 -2.26 9.39 -4.50
N ALA A 37 -1.36 10.16 -5.13
CA ALA A 37 -1.58 10.67 -6.47
C ALA A 37 -1.71 9.53 -7.50
N VAL A 38 -0.79 8.55 -7.47
CA VAL A 38 -0.80 7.41 -8.40
C VAL A 38 -2.09 6.59 -8.23
N ILE A 39 -2.49 6.27 -7.00
CA ILE A 39 -3.72 5.50 -6.75
C ILE A 39 -4.94 6.25 -7.31
N PHE A 40 -5.02 7.56 -7.10
CA PHE A 40 -6.12 8.39 -7.62
C PHE A 40 -6.15 8.43 -9.15
N PHE A 41 -5.01 8.73 -9.80
CA PHE A 41 -4.94 8.82 -11.26
C PHE A 41 -5.19 7.48 -11.94
N MET A 42 -4.68 6.38 -11.38
CA MET A 42 -4.88 5.04 -11.95
C MET A 42 -6.34 4.60 -11.86
N ALA A 43 -7.00 4.87 -10.73
CA ALA A 43 -8.44 4.64 -10.61
C ALA A 43 -9.22 5.53 -11.58
N TYR A 44 -8.86 6.81 -11.70
CA TYR A 44 -9.53 7.75 -12.61
C TYR A 44 -9.47 7.26 -14.07
N LEU A 45 -8.27 6.88 -14.54
CA LEU A 45 -8.08 6.37 -15.91
C LEU A 45 -8.86 5.07 -16.17
N SER A 46 -9.04 4.23 -15.15
CA SER A 46 -9.78 2.97 -15.28
C SER A 46 -11.30 3.17 -15.41
N TYR A 47 -11.86 4.21 -14.78
CA TYR A 47 -13.31 4.41 -14.69
C TYR A 47 -13.82 5.61 -15.51
N GLN A 48 -12.94 6.41 -16.13
CA GLN A 48 -13.32 7.56 -16.96
C GLN A 48 -14.25 7.23 -18.14
N ASN A 49 -14.21 5.98 -18.62
CA ASN A 49 -14.98 5.52 -19.78
C ASN A 49 -16.30 4.84 -19.41
N GLU A 50 -16.56 4.62 -18.11
CA GLU A 50 -17.80 3.98 -17.67
C GLU A 50 -18.75 5.02 -17.07
N SER A 51 -20.04 4.94 -17.44
CA SER A 51 -21.08 5.88 -17.03
C SER A 51 -21.20 6.04 -15.50
N PHE A 52 -21.76 7.18 -15.06
CA PHE A 52 -21.99 7.67 -13.68
C PHE A 52 -22.50 6.65 -12.63
N ASN A 53 -22.92 5.44 -13.01
CA ASN A 53 -23.47 4.41 -12.13
C ASN A 53 -22.40 3.65 -11.30
N ASN A 54 -21.12 3.99 -11.47
CA ASN A 54 -19.97 3.27 -10.89
C ASN A 54 -19.20 4.07 -9.83
N VAL A 55 -19.74 5.16 -9.28
CA VAL A 55 -19.04 5.97 -8.24
C VAL A 55 -18.66 5.10 -7.02
N SER A 56 -19.56 4.21 -6.63
CA SER A 56 -19.31 3.22 -5.57
C SER A 56 -18.19 2.22 -5.96
N SER A 57 -18.18 1.71 -7.19
CA SER A 57 -17.13 0.80 -7.71
C SER A 57 -15.76 1.48 -7.79
N PHE A 58 -15.75 2.75 -8.18
CA PHE A 58 -14.57 3.60 -8.21
C PHE A 58 -13.99 3.80 -6.81
N GLY A 59 -14.84 4.14 -5.83
CA GLY A 59 -14.44 4.27 -4.43
C GLY A 59 -13.86 2.99 -3.86
N PHE A 60 -14.53 1.85 -4.11
CA PHE A 60 -14.02 0.53 -3.72
C PHE A 60 -12.63 0.26 -4.33
N SER A 61 -12.44 0.55 -5.62
CA SER A 61 -11.17 0.35 -6.30
C SER A 61 -10.04 1.17 -5.71
N ILE A 62 -10.29 2.43 -5.34
CA ILE A 62 -9.29 3.29 -4.68
C ILE A 62 -8.90 2.70 -3.33
N ILE A 63 -9.89 2.38 -2.49
CA ILE A 63 -9.64 1.88 -1.13
C ILE A 63 -8.88 0.54 -1.19
N PHE A 64 -9.29 -0.36 -2.09
CA PHE A 64 -8.62 -1.63 -2.31
C PHE A 64 -7.15 -1.43 -2.69
N SER A 65 -6.86 -0.60 -3.70
CA SER A 65 -5.49 -0.32 -4.13
C SER A 65 -4.67 0.35 -3.02
N MET A 66 -5.27 1.23 -2.22
CA MET A 66 -4.62 1.88 -1.09
C MET A 66 -4.21 0.87 -0.02
N ILE A 67 -5.11 -0.05 0.36
CA ILE A 67 -4.84 -1.06 1.37
C ILE A 67 -3.77 -2.03 0.87
N VAL A 68 -3.87 -2.53 -0.36
CA VAL A 68 -2.83 -3.43 -0.89
C VAL A 68 -1.48 -2.73 -0.96
N THR A 69 -1.42 -1.49 -1.44
CA THR A 69 -0.16 -0.72 -1.52
C THR A 69 0.44 -0.49 -0.13
N SER A 70 -0.37 -0.13 0.86
CA SER A 70 0.11 0.08 2.24
C SER A 70 0.59 -1.21 2.91
N LEU A 71 -0.07 -2.35 2.67
CA LEU A 71 0.39 -3.65 3.17
C LEU A 71 1.75 -4.02 2.57
N ILE A 72 1.92 -3.88 1.26
CA ILE A 72 3.21 -4.16 0.62
C ILE A 72 4.27 -3.15 1.12
N HIS A 73 3.87 -1.90 1.37
CA HIS A 73 4.76 -0.88 1.92
C HIS A 73 5.33 -1.29 3.28
N VAL A 74 4.47 -1.77 4.18
CA VAL A 74 4.86 -2.29 5.49
C VAL A 74 5.84 -3.46 5.34
N VAL A 75 5.56 -4.39 4.43
CA VAL A 75 6.44 -5.54 4.16
C VAL A 75 7.81 -5.09 3.65
N LEU A 76 7.88 -4.11 2.74
CA LEU A 76 9.14 -3.60 2.19
C LEU A 76 9.95 -2.73 3.17
N GLN A 77 9.28 -2.05 4.09
CA GLN A 77 9.92 -1.24 5.12
C GLN A 77 10.53 -2.13 6.22
N THR A 78 9.95 -3.31 6.44
CA THR A 78 10.43 -4.21 7.48
C THR A 78 11.69 -4.94 7.03
N SER A 79 12.80 -4.73 7.75
CA SER A 79 14.09 -5.36 7.44
C SER A 79 14.12 -6.86 7.70
N ARG A 80 13.19 -7.40 8.51
CA ARG A 80 13.07 -8.83 8.81
C ARG A 80 11.65 -9.29 8.52
N ILE A 81 11.52 -10.17 7.55
CA ILE A 81 10.23 -10.77 7.21
C ILE A 81 10.10 -12.01 8.09
N ASP A 82 9.40 -11.85 9.20
CA ASP A 82 9.06 -12.95 10.09
C ASP A 82 7.70 -13.53 9.72
N TRP A 83 7.47 -14.80 10.04
CA TRP A 83 6.18 -15.47 9.82
C TRP A 83 5.01 -14.72 10.45
N SER A 84 5.25 -14.08 11.60
CA SER A 84 4.24 -13.25 12.28
C SER A 84 3.87 -11.98 11.51
N LEU A 85 4.81 -11.38 10.76
CA LEU A 85 4.53 -10.21 9.93
C LEU A 85 3.67 -10.62 8.73
N ILE A 86 4.03 -11.72 8.08
CA ILE A 86 3.30 -12.26 6.94
C ILE A 86 1.88 -12.62 7.36
N SER A 87 1.72 -13.34 8.47
CA SER A 87 0.40 -13.76 8.96
C SER A 87 -0.47 -12.56 9.36
N SER A 88 0.09 -11.56 10.04
CA SER A 88 -0.64 -10.34 10.42
C SER A 88 -1.07 -9.51 9.20
N THR A 89 -0.19 -9.40 8.19
CA THR A 89 -0.47 -8.69 6.93
C THR A 89 -1.58 -9.40 6.16
N ALA A 90 -1.50 -10.72 6.02
CA ALA A 90 -2.50 -11.53 5.36
C ALA A 90 -3.86 -11.47 6.10
N PHE A 91 -3.84 -11.55 7.43
CA PHE A 91 -5.04 -11.44 8.25
C PHE A 91 -5.73 -10.09 8.06
N SER A 92 -4.97 -9.00 8.05
CA SER A 92 -5.52 -7.65 7.84
C SER A 92 -6.20 -7.51 6.47
N PHE A 93 -5.59 -8.08 5.43
CA PHE A 93 -6.18 -8.10 4.08
C PHE A 93 -7.48 -8.93 4.03
N LEU A 94 -7.49 -10.10 4.68
CA LEU A 94 -8.66 -10.97 4.73
C LEU A 94 -9.83 -10.34 5.50
N VAL A 95 -9.54 -9.68 6.62
CA VAL A 95 -10.56 -8.95 7.40
C VAL A 95 -11.17 -7.82 6.56
N PHE A 96 -10.35 -7.06 5.84
CA PHE A 96 -10.84 -6.00 4.95
C PHE A 96 -11.75 -6.55 3.84
N LEU A 97 -11.33 -7.62 3.15
CA LEU A 97 -12.14 -8.27 2.13
C LEU A 97 -13.46 -8.81 2.69
N GLY A 98 -13.39 -9.54 3.80
CA GLY A 98 -14.57 -10.12 4.45
C GLY A 98 -15.54 -9.05 4.93
N PHE A 99 -15.04 -8.00 5.58
CA PHE A 99 -15.86 -6.87 6.03
C PHE A 99 -16.55 -6.17 4.88
N THR A 100 -15.82 -5.90 3.78
CA THR A 100 -16.40 -5.18 2.63
C THR A 100 -17.49 -6.00 1.93
N LEU A 101 -17.26 -7.30 1.74
CA LEU A 101 -18.26 -8.19 1.14
C LEU A 101 -19.53 -8.28 2.01
N VAL A 102 -19.37 -8.49 3.32
CA VAL A 102 -20.51 -8.53 4.26
C VAL A 102 -21.24 -7.19 4.31
N PHE A 103 -20.51 -6.08 4.26
CA PHE A 103 -21.10 -4.75 4.28
C PHE A 103 -21.97 -4.49 3.04
N ASP A 104 -21.51 -4.86 1.85
CA ASP A 104 -22.27 -4.71 0.61
C ASP A 104 -23.56 -5.56 0.59
N ASP A 105 -23.56 -6.73 1.24
CA ASP A 105 -24.73 -7.62 1.32
C ASP A 105 -25.72 -7.21 2.43
N VAL A 106 -25.23 -6.69 3.55
CA VAL A 106 -26.06 -6.33 4.72
C VAL A 106 -26.63 -4.91 4.59
N CYS A 107 -25.86 -3.97 4.06
CA CYS A 107 -26.21 -2.55 4.06
C CYS A 107 -26.83 -2.04 2.75
N VAL A 108 -27.63 -2.87 2.07
CA VAL A 108 -28.28 -2.56 0.78
C VAL A 108 -29.20 -1.32 0.85
N VAL A 109 -29.74 -1.00 2.04
CA VAL A 109 -30.69 0.11 2.26
C VAL A 109 -30.14 1.16 3.26
N CYS A 110 -28.91 1.00 3.74
CA CYS A 110 -28.33 1.89 4.76
C CYS A 110 -28.04 3.30 4.23
N ILE A 111 -27.79 3.43 2.92
CA ILE A 111 -27.42 4.69 2.27
C ILE A 111 -28.56 5.09 1.31
N PRO A 112 -29.37 6.11 1.63
CA PRO A 112 -30.43 6.54 0.74
C PRO A 112 -29.84 7.20 -0.52
N GLY A 113 -30.13 6.65 -1.71
CA GLY A 113 -29.81 7.26 -3.01
C GLY A 113 -28.97 6.42 -3.95
N GLU A 114 -28.19 5.46 -3.45
CA GLU A 114 -27.45 4.48 -4.25
C GLU A 114 -27.55 3.12 -3.55
N SER A 115 -27.89 2.06 -4.29
CA SER A 115 -27.82 0.70 -3.77
C SER A 115 -26.47 0.09 -4.16
N PRO A 116 -25.46 0.05 -3.26
CA PRO A 116 -24.19 -0.61 -3.52
C PRO A 116 -24.32 -2.14 -3.43
N TYR A 117 -25.35 -2.71 -4.04
CA TYR A 117 -25.59 -4.15 -3.99
C TYR A 117 -24.51 -4.88 -4.79
N GLN A 118 -23.70 -5.69 -4.09
CA GLN A 118 -22.67 -6.57 -4.66
C GLN A 118 -21.60 -5.87 -5.51
N VAL A 119 -21.33 -4.59 -5.24
CA VAL A 119 -20.34 -3.80 -6.00
C VAL A 119 -18.93 -4.38 -5.85
N SER A 120 -18.50 -4.72 -4.63
CA SER A 120 -17.18 -5.32 -4.40
C SER A 120 -17.03 -6.69 -5.07
N TYR A 121 -18.06 -7.53 -5.01
CA TYR A 121 -18.05 -8.85 -5.65
C TYR A 121 -17.92 -8.73 -7.18
N GLN A 122 -18.66 -7.80 -7.79
CA GLN A 122 -18.58 -7.56 -9.23
C GLN A 122 -17.22 -6.99 -9.64
N ALA A 123 -16.66 -6.06 -8.86
CA ALA A 123 -15.34 -5.49 -9.10
C ALA A 123 -14.23 -6.57 -9.05
N LEU A 124 -14.24 -7.43 -8.02
CA LEU A 124 -13.27 -8.52 -7.86
C LEU A 124 -13.34 -9.58 -8.97
N ARG A 125 -14.47 -9.70 -9.66
CA ARG A 125 -14.65 -10.67 -10.75
C ARG A 125 -14.13 -10.14 -12.09
N GLN A 126 -13.91 -8.84 -12.22
CA GLN A 126 -13.44 -8.24 -13.47
C GLN A 126 -11.92 -8.34 -13.59
N GLY A 127 -11.43 -8.88 -14.71
CA GLY A 127 -9.98 -8.94 -14.98
C GLY A 127 -9.32 -7.56 -15.10
N ARG A 128 -10.07 -6.55 -15.56
CA ARG A 128 -9.59 -5.16 -15.68
C ARG A 128 -9.16 -4.59 -14.33
N PHE A 129 -9.94 -4.86 -13.29
CA PHE A 129 -9.66 -4.44 -11.92
C PHE A 129 -8.32 -4.98 -11.39
N TRP A 130 -8.03 -6.26 -11.63
CA TRP A 130 -6.77 -6.86 -11.20
C TRP A 130 -5.56 -6.28 -11.94
N PHE A 131 -5.71 -6.04 -13.25
CA PHE A 131 -4.64 -5.46 -14.06
C PHE A 131 -4.34 -4.01 -13.64
N THR A 132 -5.37 -3.18 -13.46
CA THR A 132 -5.20 -1.79 -13.04
C THR A 132 -4.60 -1.72 -11.64
N ASN A 133 -5.10 -2.55 -10.71
CA ASN A 133 -4.55 -2.63 -9.36
C ASN A 133 -3.07 -3.06 -9.34
N LEU A 134 -2.69 -4.08 -10.13
CA LEU A 134 -1.29 -4.51 -10.23
C LEU A 134 -0.40 -3.40 -10.79
N LEU A 135 -0.86 -2.70 -11.83
CA LEU A 135 -0.12 -1.58 -12.41
C LEU A 135 0.00 -0.41 -11.42
N THR A 136 -1.04 -0.11 -10.64
CA THR A 136 -1.03 0.89 -9.57
C THR A 136 0.01 0.54 -8.51
N ILE A 137 0.06 -0.71 -8.07
CA ILE A 137 1.05 -1.16 -7.07
C ILE A 137 2.47 -0.99 -7.62
N VAL A 138 2.73 -1.48 -8.83
CA VAL A 138 4.07 -1.41 -9.43
C VAL A 138 4.53 0.05 -9.56
N THR A 139 3.66 0.93 -10.04
CA THR A 139 3.97 2.37 -10.23
C THR A 139 4.09 3.12 -8.90
N ALA A 140 3.28 2.78 -7.89
CA ALA A 140 3.36 3.37 -6.55
C ALA A 140 4.65 2.97 -5.81
N MET A 141 5.17 1.76 -6.06
CA MET A 141 6.38 1.23 -5.38
C MET A 141 7.70 1.60 -6.04
N LEU A 142 7.68 1.95 -7.32
CA LEU A 142 8.86 2.27 -8.13
C LEU A 142 9.79 3.34 -7.52
N PRO A 143 9.31 4.51 -7.03
CA PRO A 143 10.22 5.53 -6.50
C PRO A 143 10.96 5.07 -5.25
N ARG A 144 10.30 4.32 -4.36
CA ARG A 144 10.91 3.86 -3.12
C ARG A 144 11.93 2.77 -3.37
N PHE A 145 11.64 1.87 -4.30
CA PHE A 145 12.58 0.82 -4.71
C PHE A 145 13.83 1.41 -5.34
N THR A 146 13.68 2.36 -6.27
CA THR A 146 14.81 3.05 -6.91
C THR A 146 15.66 3.83 -5.92
N VAL A 147 15.06 4.60 -5.01
CA VAL A 147 15.79 5.32 -3.96
C VAL A 147 16.56 4.36 -3.05
N LYS A 148 15.96 3.24 -2.64
CA LYS A 148 16.61 2.26 -1.76
C LYS A 148 17.75 1.53 -2.47
N CYS A 149 17.58 1.18 -3.75
CA CYS A 149 18.65 0.62 -4.58
C CYS A 149 19.82 1.60 -4.74
N ILE A 150 19.55 2.86 -5.07
CA ILE A 150 20.58 3.89 -5.22
C ILE A 150 21.30 4.12 -3.89
N TYR A 151 20.57 4.21 -2.78
CA TYR A 151 21.17 4.37 -1.45
C TYR A 151 22.07 3.19 -1.09
N ASN A 152 21.62 1.94 -1.30
CA ASN A 152 22.43 0.75 -1.05
C ASN A 152 23.66 0.69 -1.96
N MET A 153 23.54 1.13 -3.22
CA MET A 153 24.65 1.19 -4.16
C MET A 153 25.70 2.23 -3.74
N MET A 154 25.27 3.43 -3.34
CA MET A 154 26.18 4.49 -2.87
C MET A 154 26.82 4.17 -1.50
N ARG A 155 26.11 3.41 -0.65
CA ARG A 155 26.61 3.01 0.68
C ARG A 155 27.60 1.83 0.63
N ASN A 156 27.68 1.11 -0.48
CA ASN A 156 28.76 0.15 -0.75
C ASN A 156 29.87 0.84 -1.57
N PRO A 157 30.81 1.59 -0.96
CA PRO A 157 32.13 1.66 -1.57
C PRO A 157 32.72 0.25 -1.47
N LEU A 158 33.37 -0.21 -2.54
CA LEU A 158 34.10 -1.47 -2.55
C LEU A 158 35.05 -1.57 -1.32
N ASN A 159 35.05 -2.73 -0.66
CA ASN A 159 35.83 -3.15 0.54
C ASN A 159 35.29 -2.75 1.92
#